data_AF-A0A9D8BPL4-F1
#
_entry.id   AF-A0A9D8BPL4-F1
#
_cell.length_a   1.000
_cell.length_b   1.000
_cell.length_c   1.000
_cell.angle_alpha   90.00
_cell.angle_beta   90.00
_cell.angle_gamma   90.00
#
_symmetry.space_group_name_H-M   'P 1'
#
loop_
_entity.id
_entity.type
_entity.pdbx_description
1 polymer ?
#
loop_
_entity_poly.entity_id
_entity_poly.type
_entity_poly.pdbx_seq_one_letter_code
_entity_poly.pdbx_strand_id
1 'polypeptide(L)'
;MREAGATNDPTADVQRSAFSVQHSSFIPHPSSFPSGWVRVGFGAIKNFPLDLAQRIVRIRKEQRYGSFEDFLHRVRPSHEATEKLVRVGAFDCFGIPRERLFLELDLHFRERADNETNGLLANRWINSKTSACNPKSKIQNLKSDPIHGMADEIELLGYGVSAHPLELLPDHIWRGVAPASRLSPPTSHLYIGRRVTMIGWLIASKLVRTKQKAKGKGQKAEGKDGAGEFMKFLSLEDLTGTFEVTLFPRAYRRFAPLTLSTPQHNKGVKMGG
;
A
#
# COMPACT_ATOMS: atom_id res chain seq x y z
N MET A 1 33.28 -6.92 28.23
CA MET A 1 32.32 -6.19 27.39
C MET A 1 31.80 -7.16 26.35
N ARG A 2 30.61 -7.72 26.56
CA ARG A 2 30.00 -8.72 25.69
C ARG A 2 28.99 -8.05 24.78
N GLU A 3 29.13 -8.28 23.48
CA GLU A 3 28.14 -8.01 22.45
C GLU A 3 26.84 -8.75 22.75
N ALA A 4 25.70 -8.08 22.62
CA ALA A 4 24.38 -8.70 22.62
C ALA A 4 23.72 -8.35 21.28
N GLY A 5 23.39 -9.40 20.53
CA GLY A 5 22.99 -9.36 19.13
C GLY A 5 21.69 -8.60 18.85
N ALA A 6 21.75 -7.79 17.79
CA ALA A 6 20.58 -7.26 17.13
C ALA A 6 19.94 -8.38 16.28
N THR A 7 18.70 -8.73 16.61
CA THR A 7 17.89 -9.68 15.87
C THR A 7 17.45 -9.04 14.54
N ASN A 8 17.89 -9.61 13.42
CA ASN A 8 17.43 -9.27 12.07
C ASN A 8 15.97 -9.72 11.87
N ASP A 9 15.02 -8.84 12.12
CA ASP A 9 13.66 -8.96 11.59
C ASP A 9 13.38 -7.74 10.68
N PRO A 10 13.26 -7.93 9.36
CA PRO A 10 13.16 -6.83 8.40
C PRO A 10 11.75 -6.24 8.25
N THR A 11 10.78 -6.56 9.12
CA THR A 11 9.36 -6.25 8.83
C THR A 11 8.64 -5.25 9.73
N ALA A 12 9.18 -4.76 10.85
CA ALA A 12 8.42 -3.79 11.63
C ALA A 12 9.28 -2.99 12.62
N ASP A 13 9.47 -1.70 12.33
CA ASP A 13 9.45 -0.68 13.39
C ASP A 13 9.16 0.70 12.78
N VAL A 14 7.88 1.04 12.67
CA VAL A 14 7.43 2.39 12.26
C VAL A 14 6.26 2.79 13.17
N GLN A 15 6.57 3.26 14.38
CA GLN A 15 5.64 4.08 15.13
C GLN A 15 6.34 5.30 15.71
N ARG A 16 5.74 6.47 15.41
CA ARG A 16 5.91 7.78 16.05
C ARG A 16 7.22 8.52 15.77
N SER A 17 7.25 9.15 14.62
CA SER A 17 7.65 10.56 14.47
C SER A 17 7.00 11.06 13.17
N ALA A 18 7.05 12.35 12.86
CA ALA A 18 6.50 12.90 11.62
C ALA A 18 7.28 12.39 10.38
N PHE A 19 7.12 11.11 10.07
CA PHE A 19 7.77 10.40 8.98
C PHE A 19 6.87 10.52 7.75
N SER A 20 7.22 11.40 6.83
CA SER A 20 6.62 11.40 5.49
C SER A 20 7.19 10.23 4.70
N VAL A 21 6.31 9.35 4.21
CA VAL A 21 6.68 8.29 3.26
C VAL A 21 6.59 8.92 1.88
N GLN A 22 7.69 8.91 1.11
CA GLN A 22 7.59 9.17 -0.33
C GLN A 22 7.63 7.85 -1.07
N HIS A 23 7.04 7.86 -2.26
CA HIS A 23 7.34 6.90 -3.31
C HIS A 23 8.86 6.69 -3.38
N SER A 24 9.27 5.53 -3.90
CA SER A 24 10.65 5.37 -4.36
C SER A 24 10.89 6.29 -5.56
N SER A 25 10.94 7.60 -5.30
CA SER A 25 11.46 8.58 -6.21
C SER A 25 12.86 8.11 -6.54
N PHE A 26 13.05 7.90 -7.83
CA PHE A 26 14.17 7.19 -8.40
C PHE A 26 15.52 7.89 -8.15
N ILE A 27 15.50 9.09 -7.53
CA ILE A 27 16.64 9.86 -7.01
C ILE A 27 16.15 10.62 -5.74
N PRO A 28 16.87 10.63 -4.59
CA PRO A 28 18.32 10.80 -4.44
C PRO A 28 19.06 9.82 -3.48
N HIS A 29 20.37 10.05 -3.31
CA HIS A 29 21.35 9.27 -2.53
C HIS A 29 20.95 9.13 -1.05
N PRO A 30 21.39 8.08 -0.31
CA PRO A 30 21.16 7.99 1.14
C PRO A 30 21.64 9.22 1.94
N SER A 31 22.57 10.01 1.41
CA SER A 31 23.10 11.22 2.07
C SER A 31 22.36 12.53 1.76
N SER A 32 21.29 12.49 0.96
CA SER A 32 20.60 13.71 0.45
C SER A 32 19.19 13.90 1.01
N PHE A 33 18.79 13.08 1.97
CA PHE A 33 17.55 13.31 2.71
C PHE A 33 17.84 13.88 4.09
N PRO A 34 16.96 14.75 4.59
CA PRO A 34 16.88 15.01 6.01
C PRO A 34 16.79 13.69 6.79
N SER A 35 17.32 13.63 8.01
CA SER A 35 17.04 12.53 8.92
C SER A 35 15.52 12.39 9.12
N GLY A 36 14.92 11.23 8.83
CA GLY A 36 13.50 10.97 9.07
C GLY A 36 12.62 10.61 7.85
N TRP A 37 13.18 10.05 6.78
CA TRP A 37 12.38 9.52 5.66
C TRP A 37 12.48 8.00 5.59
N VAL A 38 11.35 7.35 5.33
CA VAL A 38 11.29 5.91 5.06
C VAL A 38 10.98 5.72 3.57
N ARG A 39 11.74 4.84 2.92
CA ARG A 39 11.54 4.52 1.50
C ARG A 39 10.82 3.19 1.37
N VAL A 40 9.79 3.17 0.54
CA VAL A 40 9.12 1.93 0.12
C VAL A 40 10.05 1.16 -0.82
N GLY A 41 10.44 -0.05 -0.43
CA GLY A 41 11.26 -0.93 -1.27
C GLY A 41 10.42 -1.67 -2.32
N PHE A 42 11.05 -2.11 -3.40
CA PHE A 42 10.37 -2.88 -4.48
C PHE A 42 9.68 -4.15 -3.98
N GLY A 43 10.15 -4.75 -2.87
CA GLY A 43 9.53 -5.93 -2.27
C GLY A 43 8.14 -5.68 -1.67
N ALA A 44 7.75 -4.42 -1.45
CA ALA A 44 6.39 -4.08 -1.03
C ALA A 44 5.39 -4.11 -2.20
N ILE A 45 5.85 -4.05 -3.45
CA ILE A 45 5.00 -4.07 -4.63
C ILE A 45 4.52 -5.51 -4.86
N LYS A 46 3.21 -5.70 -4.84
CA LYS A 46 2.55 -6.99 -5.03
C LYS A 46 2.97 -7.63 -6.35
N ASN A 47 3.44 -8.88 -6.25
CA ASN A 47 3.89 -9.68 -7.38
C ASN A 47 4.97 -9.00 -8.23
N PHE A 48 5.91 -8.27 -7.61
CA PHE A 48 7.04 -7.66 -8.30
C PHE A 48 8.24 -8.63 -8.37
N PRO A 49 8.87 -8.85 -9.55
CA PRO A 49 9.96 -9.82 -9.68
C PRO A 49 11.22 -9.40 -8.90
N LEU A 50 11.73 -10.29 -8.04
CA LEU A 50 12.92 -10.02 -7.23
C LEU A 50 14.17 -9.78 -8.09
N ASP A 51 14.36 -10.59 -9.13
CA ASP A 51 15.51 -10.46 -10.04
C ASP A 51 15.51 -9.10 -10.77
N LEU A 52 14.31 -8.60 -11.11
CA LEU A 52 14.15 -7.29 -11.72
C LEU A 52 14.50 -6.19 -10.71
N ALA A 53 14.01 -6.28 -9.47
CA ALA A 53 14.35 -5.33 -8.41
C ALA A 53 15.87 -5.26 -8.19
N GLN A 54 16.54 -6.41 -8.11
CA GLN A 54 18.00 -6.48 -7.95
C GLN A 54 18.74 -5.87 -9.15
N ARG A 55 18.29 -6.15 -10.37
CA ARG A 55 18.84 -5.57 -11.60
C ARG A 55 18.72 -4.05 -11.60
N ILE A 56 17.55 -3.52 -11.26
CA ILE A 56 17.30 -2.08 -11.16
C ILE A 56 18.28 -1.44 -10.17
N VAL A 57 18.44 -2.04 -8.99
CA VAL A 57 19.37 -1.54 -7.96
C VAL A 57 20.82 -1.62 -8.42
N ARG A 58 21.23 -2.72 -9.06
CA ARG A 58 22.59 -2.90 -9.57
C ARG A 58 22.96 -1.84 -10.60
N ILE A 59 22.16 -1.68 -11.64
CA ILE A 59 22.39 -0.69 -12.71
C ILE A 59 22.40 0.74 -12.15
N ARG A 60 21.54 1.01 -11.16
CA ARG A 60 21.50 2.33 -10.48
C ARG A 60 22.76 2.64 -9.68
N LYS A 61 23.43 1.62 -9.11
CA LYS A 61 24.69 1.80 -8.37
C LYS A 61 25.82 2.25 -9.29
N GLU A 62 25.80 1.80 -10.54
CA GLU A 62 26.79 2.19 -11.55
C GLU A 62 26.51 3.61 -12.06
N GLN A 63 25.26 3.88 -12.47
CA GLN A 63 24.86 5.20 -12.95
C GLN A 63 23.37 5.44 -12.72
N ARG A 64 23.00 6.63 -12.26
CA ARG A 64 21.59 7.07 -12.20
C ARG A 64 20.95 7.04 -13.59
N TYR A 65 19.64 6.90 -13.65
CA TYR A 65 18.96 6.94 -14.94
C TYR A 65 18.45 8.34 -15.21
N GLY A 66 18.69 8.81 -16.44
CA GLY A 66 18.44 10.19 -16.84
C GLY A 66 17.01 10.45 -17.28
N SER A 67 16.28 9.42 -17.71
CA SER A 67 14.90 9.52 -18.19
C SER A 67 14.17 8.18 -18.05
N PHE A 68 12.85 8.19 -18.27
CA PHE A 68 12.05 6.98 -18.35
C PHE A 68 12.52 6.06 -19.49
N GLU A 69 12.86 6.63 -20.65
CA GLU A 69 13.42 5.90 -21.78
C GLU A 69 14.80 5.27 -21.45
N ASP A 70 15.69 5.99 -20.76
CA ASP A 70 16.98 5.45 -20.30
C ASP A 70 16.80 4.23 -19.39
N PHE A 71 15.77 4.26 -18.52
CA PHE A 71 15.40 3.12 -17.70
C PHE A 71 14.93 1.92 -18.54
N LEU A 72 14.02 2.13 -19.49
CA LEU A 72 13.49 1.06 -20.35
C LEU A 72 14.61 0.34 -21.12
N HIS A 73 15.54 1.12 -21.71
CA HIS A 73 16.66 0.57 -22.49
C HIS A 73 17.68 -0.18 -21.64
N ARG A 74 18.04 0.34 -20.46
CA ARG A 74 19.08 -0.25 -19.60
C ARG A 74 18.59 -1.46 -18.81
N VAL A 75 17.38 -1.40 -18.25
CA VAL A 75 16.84 -2.47 -17.38
C VAL A 75 16.16 -3.57 -18.20
N ARG A 76 15.53 -3.19 -19.32
CA ARG A 76 14.67 -4.05 -20.14
C ARG A 76 13.64 -4.82 -19.30
N PRO A 77 12.79 -4.12 -18.52
CA PRO A 77 11.71 -4.73 -17.74
C PRO A 77 10.63 -5.31 -18.66
N SER A 78 9.68 -6.08 -18.10
CA SER A 78 8.42 -6.40 -18.79
C SER A 78 7.45 -5.21 -18.76
N HIS A 79 6.45 -5.23 -19.65
CA HIS A 79 5.41 -4.21 -19.69
C HIS A 79 4.66 -4.16 -18.35
N GLU A 80 4.15 -5.30 -17.87
CA GLU A 80 3.44 -5.42 -16.58
C GLU A 80 4.26 -4.91 -15.38
N ALA A 81 5.56 -5.23 -15.32
CA ALA A 81 6.40 -4.76 -14.21
C ALA A 81 6.61 -3.25 -14.27
N THR A 82 6.73 -2.69 -15.46
CA THR A 82 6.87 -1.23 -15.63
C THR A 82 5.58 -0.51 -15.30
N GLU A 83 4.44 -1.06 -15.71
CA GLU A 83 3.12 -0.54 -15.38
C GLU A 83 2.95 -0.39 -13.86
N LYS A 84 3.30 -1.44 -13.09
CA LYS A 84 3.28 -1.39 -11.62
C LYS A 84 4.16 -0.27 -11.06
N LEU A 85 5.36 -0.07 -11.62
CA LEU A 85 6.27 1.00 -11.19
C LEU A 85 5.71 2.39 -11.47
N VAL A 86 5.04 2.59 -12.61
CA VAL A 86 4.34 3.86 -12.94
C VAL A 86 3.18 4.08 -11.96
N ARG A 87 2.36 3.06 -11.72
CA ARG A 87 1.20 3.11 -10.80
C ARG A 87 1.58 3.47 -9.37
N VAL A 88 2.71 2.94 -8.86
CA VAL A 88 3.22 3.28 -7.51
C VAL A 88 4.13 4.52 -7.50
N GLY A 89 4.13 5.34 -8.55
CA GLY A 89 4.85 6.61 -8.55
C GLY A 89 6.38 6.51 -8.55
N ALA A 90 6.96 5.38 -8.95
CA ALA A 90 8.41 5.21 -8.96
C ALA A 90 9.12 6.19 -9.91
N PHE A 91 8.40 6.73 -10.89
CA PHE A 91 8.92 7.65 -11.92
C PHE A 91 8.46 9.11 -11.72
N ASP A 92 7.77 9.43 -10.62
CA ASP A 92 7.24 10.77 -10.35
C ASP A 92 8.35 11.84 -10.31
N CYS A 93 9.60 11.43 -10.02
CA CYS A 93 10.77 12.31 -10.03
C CYS A 93 11.13 12.90 -11.40
N PHE A 94 10.62 12.33 -12.50
CA PHE A 94 10.82 12.90 -13.84
C PHE A 94 9.86 14.05 -14.13
N GLY A 95 8.86 14.30 -13.26
CA GLY A 95 7.86 15.35 -13.47
C GLY A 95 6.96 15.09 -14.69
N ILE A 96 6.89 13.84 -15.15
CA ILE A 96 6.06 13.42 -16.28
C ILE A 96 4.73 12.89 -15.73
N PRO A 97 3.57 13.35 -16.24
CA PRO A 97 2.27 12.80 -15.86
C PRO A 97 2.20 11.29 -16.12
N ARG A 98 1.53 10.54 -15.23
CA ARG A 98 1.48 9.07 -15.30
C ARG A 98 0.81 8.58 -16.58
N GLU A 99 -0.19 9.29 -17.08
CA GLU A 99 -0.88 9.00 -18.35
C GLU A 99 0.09 9.05 -19.52
N ARG A 100 1.05 9.98 -19.47
CA ARG A 100 2.10 10.08 -20.47
C ARG A 100 3.10 8.93 -20.35
N LEU A 101 3.46 8.52 -19.14
CA LEU A 101 4.34 7.37 -18.92
C LEU A 101 3.73 6.08 -19.46
N PHE A 102 2.42 5.86 -19.30
CA PHE A 102 1.74 4.70 -19.89
C PHE A 102 1.78 4.73 -21.42
N LEU A 103 1.55 5.89 -22.04
CA LEU A 103 1.65 6.03 -23.49
C LEU A 103 3.08 5.78 -24.00
N GLU A 104 4.09 6.31 -23.32
CA GLU A 104 5.50 6.07 -23.66
C GLU A 104 5.88 4.59 -23.49
N LEU A 105 5.33 3.92 -22.47
CA LEU A 105 5.50 2.48 -22.25
C LEU A 105 4.90 1.66 -23.41
N ASP A 106 3.66 1.94 -23.81
CA ASP A 106 2.98 1.21 -24.88
C ASP A 106 3.70 1.37 -26.22
N LEU A 107 4.16 2.59 -26.54
CA LEU A 107 4.94 2.86 -27.75
C LEU A 107 6.25 2.07 -27.76
N HIS A 108 7.00 2.07 -26.65
CA HIS A 108 8.26 1.35 -26.55
C HIS A 108 8.11 -0.16 -26.79
N PHE A 109 7.07 -0.80 -26.22
CA PHE A 109 6.83 -2.23 -26.43
C PHE A 109 6.34 -2.56 -27.83
N ARG A 110 5.55 -1.67 -28.45
CA ARG A 110 5.15 -1.82 -29.84
C ARG A 110 6.35 -1.73 -30.79
N GLU A 111 7.20 -0.71 -30.64
CA GLU A 111 8.41 -0.57 -31.45
C GLU A 111 9.36 -1.76 -31.30
N ARG A 112 9.45 -2.32 -30.08
CA ARG A 112 10.24 -3.53 -29.83
C ARG A 112 9.68 -4.75 -30.57
N ALA A 113 8.37 -4.96 -30.53
CA ALA A 113 7.72 -6.04 -31.27
C ALA A 113 7.89 -5.86 -32.79
N ASP A 114 7.75 -4.63 -33.29
CA ASP A 114 7.96 -4.29 -34.70
C ASP A 114 9.42 -4.53 -35.10
N ASN A 115 10.41 -4.23 -34.26
CA ASN A 115 11.83 -4.47 -34.55
C ASN A 115 12.20 -5.97 -34.48
N GLU A 116 11.62 -6.71 -33.54
CA GLU A 116 11.81 -8.17 -33.43
C GLU A 116 11.19 -8.92 -34.62
N THR A 117 10.04 -8.45 -35.13
CA THR A 117 9.38 -9.03 -36.33
C THR A 117 10.03 -8.57 -37.64
N ASN A 118 10.44 -7.31 -37.73
CA ASN A 118 11.13 -6.77 -38.90
C ASN A 118 12.58 -7.26 -39.01
N GLY A 119 13.21 -7.84 -37.98
CA GLY A 119 14.53 -8.48 -38.11
C GLY A 119 14.62 -9.57 -39.20
N LEU A 120 13.48 -10.11 -39.65
CA LEU A 120 13.38 -11.05 -40.78
C LEU A 120 12.95 -10.40 -42.11
N LEU A 121 12.48 -9.14 -42.11
CA LEU A 121 11.90 -8.42 -43.26
C LEU A 121 12.38 -6.96 -43.39
N ALA A 122 13.48 -6.58 -42.72
CA ALA A 122 13.88 -5.19 -42.42
C ALA A 122 14.20 -4.29 -43.62
N ASN A 123 14.21 -4.80 -44.85
CA ASN A 123 14.70 -4.03 -45.99
C ASN A 123 13.58 -3.39 -46.83
N ARG A 124 12.30 -3.50 -46.46
CA ARG A 124 11.19 -3.05 -47.34
C ARG A 124 10.35 -1.87 -46.79
N TRP A 125 10.35 -1.59 -45.49
CA TRP A 125 9.38 -0.65 -44.88
C TRP A 125 9.95 0.70 -44.40
N ILE A 126 11.26 0.96 -44.58
CA ILE A 126 11.87 2.25 -44.17
C ILE A 126 11.38 3.45 -45.03
N ASN A 127 10.64 3.22 -46.12
CA ASN A 127 10.21 4.27 -47.04
C ASN A 127 8.72 4.67 -46.98
N SER A 128 7.90 4.13 -46.08
CA SER A 128 6.54 4.65 -45.91
C SER A 128 6.49 5.66 -44.78
N LYS A 129 6.76 6.93 -45.12
CA LYS A 129 6.32 8.09 -44.36
C LYS A 129 4.84 7.92 -44.01
N THR A 130 4.52 7.69 -42.75
CA THR A 130 3.22 7.99 -42.20
C THR A 130 3.42 9.01 -41.09
N SER A 131 2.84 10.19 -41.32
CA SER A 131 2.65 11.22 -40.32
C SER A 131 1.89 10.63 -39.13
N ALA A 132 2.60 10.13 -38.13
CA ALA A 132 2.00 9.77 -36.86
C ALA A 132 1.88 11.06 -36.05
N CYS A 133 0.64 11.50 -35.81
CA CYS A 133 0.22 12.43 -34.78
C CYS A 133 1.26 12.52 -33.65
N ASN A 134 1.94 13.67 -33.52
CA ASN A 134 2.87 13.91 -32.42
C ASN A 134 2.03 14.09 -31.13
N PRO A 135 1.89 13.08 -30.25
CA PRO A 135 1.03 13.19 -29.07
C PRO A 135 1.63 14.17 -28.05
N LYS A 136 2.89 14.59 -28.26
CA LYS A 136 3.67 15.51 -27.41
C LYS A 136 2.99 16.85 -27.14
N SER A 137 2.03 17.28 -27.97
CA SER A 137 1.40 18.60 -27.86
C SER A 137 0.12 18.64 -27.01
N LYS A 138 -0.59 17.52 -26.82
CA LYS A 138 -1.88 17.50 -26.09
C LYS A 138 -1.81 17.08 -24.62
N ILE A 139 -0.70 16.49 -24.18
CA ILE A 139 -0.60 15.81 -22.87
C ILE A 139 0.08 16.68 -21.80
N GLN A 140 0.59 17.87 -22.15
CA GLN A 140 1.33 18.74 -21.21
C GLN A 140 0.48 19.25 -20.02
N ASN A 141 -0.85 19.09 -20.04
CA ASN A 141 -1.76 19.64 -19.04
C ASN A 141 -2.56 18.61 -18.23
N LEU A 142 -2.25 17.31 -18.31
CA LEU A 142 -2.85 16.35 -17.38
C LEU A 142 -2.14 16.45 -16.03
N LYS A 143 -2.80 17.07 -15.05
CA LYS A 143 -2.47 16.82 -13.65
C LYS A 143 -3.03 15.45 -13.32
N SER A 144 -2.16 14.54 -12.89
CA SER A 144 -2.59 13.25 -12.38
C SER A 144 -3.49 13.47 -11.17
N ASP A 145 -4.70 12.92 -11.20
CA ASP A 145 -5.64 12.99 -10.08
C ASP A 145 -5.05 12.31 -8.84
N PRO A 146 -4.93 13.00 -7.69
CA PRO A 146 -4.37 12.43 -6.45
C PRO A 146 -5.10 11.16 -5.99
N ILE A 147 -6.39 11.07 -6.31
CA ILE A 147 -7.27 9.94 -5.97
C ILE A 147 -6.83 8.65 -6.67
N HIS A 148 -6.46 8.74 -7.95
CA HIS A 148 -6.05 7.58 -8.74
C HIS A 148 -4.70 7.02 -8.25
N GLY A 149 -3.77 7.89 -7.84
CA GLY A 149 -2.49 7.48 -7.28
C GLY A 149 -2.65 6.69 -5.97
N MET A 150 -3.52 7.15 -5.06
CA MET A 150 -3.71 6.46 -3.78
C MET A 150 -4.43 5.11 -3.93
N ALA A 151 -5.37 4.99 -4.88
CA ALA A 151 -6.02 3.71 -5.18
C ALA A 151 -5.00 2.67 -5.68
N ASP A 152 -4.11 3.07 -6.58
CA ASP A 152 -3.00 2.25 -7.07
C ASP A 152 -2.05 1.82 -5.95
N GLU A 153 -1.71 2.73 -5.03
CA GLU A 153 -0.87 2.44 -3.85
C GLU A 153 -1.54 1.40 -2.94
N ILE A 154 -2.83 1.54 -2.66
CA ILE A 154 -3.57 0.56 -1.84
C ILE A 154 -3.62 -0.80 -2.53
N GLU A 155 -3.85 -0.83 -3.86
CA GLU A 155 -3.92 -2.08 -4.61
C GLU A 155 -2.56 -2.81 -4.66
N LEU A 156 -1.49 -2.06 -4.95
CA LEU A 156 -0.17 -2.62 -5.24
C LEU A 156 0.74 -2.71 -4.02
N LEU A 157 0.64 -1.81 -3.06
CA LEU A 157 1.45 -1.78 -1.83
C LEU A 157 0.68 -2.31 -0.62
N GLY A 158 -0.66 -2.26 -0.66
CA GLY A 158 -1.52 -2.64 0.46
C GLY A 158 -1.80 -1.49 1.44
N TYR A 159 -1.22 -0.31 1.22
CA TYR A 159 -1.41 0.89 2.04
C TYR A 159 -1.22 2.16 1.20
N GLY A 160 -1.84 3.26 1.62
CA GLY A 160 -1.65 4.58 1.01
C GLY A 160 -0.31 5.17 1.47
N VAL A 161 0.52 5.58 0.52
CA VAL A 161 1.79 6.28 0.74
C VAL A 161 1.57 7.79 0.67
N SER A 162 0.79 8.24 -0.32
CA SER A 162 0.56 9.66 -0.60
C SER A 162 -0.43 10.31 0.36
N ALA A 163 -1.43 9.56 0.82
CA ALA A 163 -2.50 10.05 1.70
C ALA A 163 -3.12 8.90 2.49
N HIS A 164 -3.77 9.23 3.60
CA HIS A 164 -4.55 8.26 4.35
C HIS A 164 -5.88 7.97 3.64
N PRO A 165 -6.36 6.70 3.56
CA PRO A 165 -7.58 6.37 2.81
C PRO A 165 -8.83 7.13 3.25
N LEU A 166 -8.92 7.49 4.53
CA LEU A 166 -10.02 8.28 5.07
C LEU A 166 -10.02 9.76 4.62
N GLU A 167 -8.91 10.28 4.06
CA GLU A 167 -8.86 11.63 3.49
C GLU A 167 -9.71 11.76 2.22
N LEU A 168 -10.07 10.64 1.57
CA LEU A 168 -10.99 10.64 0.44
C LEU A 168 -12.46 10.80 0.85
N LEU A 169 -12.78 10.65 2.14
CA LEU A 169 -14.15 10.75 2.60
C LEU A 169 -14.63 12.20 2.60
N PRO A 170 -15.81 12.51 2.04
CA PRO A 170 -16.36 13.86 2.06
C PRO A 170 -16.48 14.45 3.48
N ASP A 171 -16.15 15.73 3.64
CA ASP A 171 -16.14 16.44 4.93
C ASP A 171 -17.42 16.26 5.77
N HIS A 172 -18.57 16.16 5.10
CA HIS A 172 -19.86 16.04 5.78
C HIS A 172 -20.03 14.73 6.56
N ILE A 173 -19.27 13.69 6.24
CA ILE A 173 -19.27 12.38 6.94
C ILE A 173 -18.68 12.52 8.34
N TRP A 174 -17.76 13.46 8.56
CA TRP A 174 -17.08 13.67 9.84
C TRP A 174 -17.94 14.40 10.87
N ARG A 175 -19.12 14.91 10.48
CA ARG A 175 -20.02 15.61 11.41
C ARG A 175 -20.55 14.67 12.50
N GLY A 176 -20.24 14.97 13.76
CA GLY A 176 -20.65 14.16 14.90
C GLY A 176 -19.78 12.91 15.14
N VAL A 177 -18.68 12.76 14.40
CA VAL A 177 -17.69 11.71 14.60
C VAL A 177 -16.65 12.19 15.61
N ALA A 178 -16.36 11.38 16.63
CA ALA A 178 -15.29 11.67 17.57
C ALA A 178 -13.95 11.16 17.02
N PRO A 179 -12.91 12.01 16.97
CA PRO A 179 -11.58 11.57 16.59
C PRO A 179 -10.92 10.72 17.70
N ALA A 180 -10.06 9.78 17.33
CA ALA A 180 -9.33 8.88 18.22
C ALA A 180 -8.49 9.63 19.26
N SER A 181 -7.90 10.75 18.86
CA SER A 181 -7.16 11.66 19.76
C SER A 181 -7.99 12.10 20.98
N ARG A 182 -9.32 12.22 20.88
CA ARG A 182 -10.18 12.60 22.02
C ARG A 182 -10.47 11.45 22.98
N LEU A 183 -10.34 10.21 22.53
CA LEU A 183 -10.44 9.02 23.37
C LEU A 183 -9.11 8.68 24.07
N SER A 184 -8.06 9.45 23.79
CA SER A 184 -6.77 9.37 24.48
C SER A 184 -6.77 10.28 25.72
N PRO A 185 -5.91 10.03 26.73
CA PRO A 185 -5.66 11.00 27.79
C PRO A 185 -5.20 12.36 27.19
N PRO A 186 -5.59 13.50 27.79
CA PRO A 186 -6.30 13.63 29.06
C PRO A 186 -7.84 13.56 28.95
N THR A 187 -8.44 13.54 27.76
CA THR A 187 -9.90 13.70 27.58
C THR A 187 -10.70 12.41 27.62
N SER A 188 -10.04 11.25 27.61
CA SER A 188 -10.69 9.92 27.54
C SER A 188 -11.80 9.71 28.58
N HIS A 189 -11.65 10.24 29.79
CA HIS A 189 -12.61 10.12 30.89
C HIS A 189 -14.00 10.70 30.56
N LEU A 190 -14.08 11.68 29.65
CA LEU A 190 -15.34 12.32 29.24
C LEU A 190 -16.25 11.40 28.41
N TYR A 191 -15.72 10.30 27.89
CA TYR A 191 -16.41 9.38 27.00
C TYR A 191 -16.79 8.05 27.67
N ILE A 192 -16.36 7.81 28.90
CA ILE A 192 -16.66 6.58 29.64
C ILE A 192 -18.17 6.46 29.85
N GLY A 193 -18.73 5.29 29.50
CA GLY A 193 -20.17 4.99 29.63
C GLY A 193 -21.06 5.70 28.61
N ARG A 194 -20.50 6.47 27.68
CA ARG A 194 -21.26 7.18 26.63
C ARG A 194 -21.24 6.41 25.32
N ARG A 195 -22.25 6.67 24.48
CA ARG A 195 -22.23 6.24 23.07
C ARG A 195 -21.46 7.26 22.26
N VAL A 196 -20.54 6.77 21.44
CA VAL A 196 -19.67 7.59 20.60
C VAL A 196 -19.68 7.00 19.20
N THR A 197 -19.76 7.85 18.18
CA THR A 197 -19.60 7.47 16.78
C THR A 197 -18.17 7.76 16.36
N MET A 198 -17.51 6.76 15.77
CA MET A 198 -16.13 6.88 15.27
C MET A 198 -16.07 6.29 13.87
N ILE A 199 -15.14 6.80 13.07
CA ILE A 199 -14.78 6.25 11.77
C ILE A 199 -13.32 5.88 11.86
N GLY A 200 -12.97 4.69 11.39
CA GLY A 200 -11.58 4.25 11.37
C GLY A 200 -11.33 3.28 10.22
N TRP A 201 -10.10 3.32 9.72
CA TRP A 201 -9.52 2.35 8.81
C TRP A 201 -9.08 1.12 9.60
N LEU A 202 -9.43 -0.08 9.13
CA LEU A 202 -9.14 -1.31 9.85
C LEU A 202 -7.69 -1.74 9.60
N ILE A 203 -6.86 -1.70 10.64
CA ILE A 203 -5.45 -2.13 10.59
C ILE A 203 -5.35 -3.64 10.81
N ALA A 204 -5.96 -4.13 11.89
CA ALA A 204 -5.83 -5.52 12.31
C ALA A 204 -7.12 -6.02 12.95
N SER A 205 -7.30 -7.34 12.91
CA SER A 205 -8.37 -7.97 13.66
C SER A 205 -7.99 -9.34 14.20
N LYS A 206 -8.54 -9.68 15.36
CA LYS A 206 -8.30 -10.95 16.03
C LYS A 206 -9.61 -11.57 16.51
N LEU A 207 -9.94 -12.74 15.96
CA LEU A 207 -11.07 -13.54 16.42
C LEU A 207 -10.65 -14.35 17.66
N VAL A 208 -11.45 -14.27 18.73
CA VAL A 208 -11.17 -14.92 20.00
C VAL A 208 -12.45 -15.59 20.52
N ARG A 209 -12.33 -16.71 21.23
CA ARG A 209 -13.43 -17.27 22.02
C ARG A 209 -13.33 -16.79 23.46
N THR A 210 -14.45 -16.41 24.05
CA THR A 210 -14.50 -16.04 25.46
C THR A 210 -14.09 -17.24 26.33
N LYS A 211 -13.39 -16.97 27.44
CA LYS A 211 -13.26 -17.98 28.49
C LYS A 211 -14.63 -18.12 29.14
N GLN A 212 -15.20 -19.31 29.15
CA GLN A 212 -16.33 -19.58 30.02
C GLN A 212 -15.87 -19.31 31.45
N LYS A 213 -16.55 -18.42 32.17
CA LYS A 213 -16.44 -18.47 33.63
C LYS A 213 -17.09 -19.80 34.04
N ALA A 214 -16.34 -20.66 34.72
CA ALA A 214 -16.96 -21.72 35.53
C ALA A 214 -17.88 -21.00 36.53
N LYS A 215 -19.18 -20.92 36.22
CA LYS A 215 -20.17 -20.29 37.10
C LYS A 215 -20.94 -21.37 37.83
N GLY A 216 -21.13 -21.12 39.13
CA GLY A 216 -21.79 -22.02 40.06
C GLY A 216 -23.20 -22.43 39.63
N LYS A 217 -23.61 -23.58 40.18
CA LYS A 217 -24.90 -24.25 40.00
C LYS A 217 -26.06 -23.26 39.77
N GLY A 218 -26.61 -23.23 38.54
CA GLY A 218 -27.95 -22.66 38.31
C GLY A 218 -28.19 -21.78 37.07
N GLN A 219 -27.17 -21.35 36.32
CA GLN A 219 -27.38 -20.56 35.10
C GLN A 219 -27.21 -21.45 33.85
N LYS A 220 -28.29 -21.57 33.05
CA LYS A 220 -28.31 -22.33 31.79
C LYS A 220 -27.24 -21.82 30.84
N ALA A 221 -26.43 -22.74 30.31
CA ALA A 221 -25.40 -22.43 29.33
C ALA A 221 -26.04 -21.97 28.02
N GLU A 222 -25.81 -20.71 27.62
CA GLU A 222 -26.05 -20.28 26.25
C GLU A 222 -24.88 -20.73 25.38
N GLY A 223 -25.06 -21.88 24.73
CA GLY A 223 -24.11 -22.48 23.78
C GLY A 223 -24.34 -23.98 23.69
N LYS A 224 -24.70 -24.48 22.50
CA LYS A 224 -25.06 -25.90 22.27
C LYS A 224 -23.94 -26.91 22.61
N ASP A 225 -22.67 -26.46 22.66
CA ASP A 225 -21.50 -27.37 22.66
C ASP A 225 -20.49 -27.13 23.80
N GLY A 226 -20.83 -26.35 24.82
CA GLY A 226 -19.91 -26.07 25.94
C GLY A 226 -18.67 -25.24 25.59
N ALA A 227 -18.54 -24.77 24.36
CA ALA A 227 -17.48 -23.86 23.92
C ALA A 227 -17.85 -22.39 24.20
N GLY A 228 -16.85 -21.57 24.55
CA GLY A 228 -17.02 -20.12 24.70
C GLY A 228 -17.48 -19.44 23.42
N GLU A 229 -18.26 -18.36 23.55
CA GLU A 229 -18.77 -17.60 22.42
C GLU A 229 -17.67 -16.80 21.69
N PHE A 230 -17.83 -16.61 20.38
CA PHE A 230 -16.92 -15.78 19.60
C PHE A 230 -17.06 -14.30 19.91
N MET A 231 -15.92 -13.61 20.00
CA MET A 231 -15.78 -12.17 20.06
C MET A 231 -14.61 -11.74 19.16
N LYS A 232 -14.53 -10.45 18.81
CA LYS A 232 -13.48 -9.95 17.90
C LYS A 232 -12.87 -8.66 18.44
N PHE A 233 -11.54 -8.59 18.44
CA PHE A 233 -10.78 -7.36 18.65
C PHE A 233 -10.45 -6.75 17.29
N LEU A 234 -10.61 -5.43 17.17
CA LEU A 234 -10.30 -4.65 15.98
C LEU A 234 -9.37 -3.51 16.38
N SER A 235 -8.22 -3.41 15.71
CA SER A 235 -7.35 -2.25 15.77
C SER A 235 -7.69 -1.36 14.59
N LEU A 236 -8.13 -0.13 14.86
CA LEU A 236 -8.53 0.85 13.86
C LEU A 236 -7.67 2.11 13.97
N GLU A 237 -7.55 2.86 12.88
CA GLU A 237 -6.92 4.17 12.86
C GLU A 237 -7.81 5.22 12.20
N ASP A 238 -7.74 6.45 12.69
CA ASP A 238 -8.25 7.62 11.99
C ASP A 238 -7.11 8.61 11.72
N LEU A 239 -7.45 9.77 11.14
CA LEU A 239 -6.48 10.83 10.81
C LEU A 239 -5.76 11.43 12.03
N THR A 240 -6.18 11.07 13.26
CA THR A 240 -5.67 11.62 14.52
C THR A 240 -4.98 10.59 15.41
N GLY A 241 -5.16 9.29 15.14
CA GLY A 241 -4.50 8.22 15.89
C GLY A 241 -5.19 6.87 15.80
N THR A 242 -4.71 5.92 16.59
CA THR A 242 -5.24 4.55 16.65
C THR A 242 -6.18 4.34 17.83
N PHE A 243 -7.12 3.42 17.68
CA PHE A 243 -8.03 3.01 18.74
C PHE A 243 -8.46 1.54 18.60
N GLU A 244 -8.79 0.93 19.73
CA GLU A 244 -9.20 -0.48 19.82
C GLU A 244 -10.71 -0.61 19.98
N VAL A 245 -11.31 -1.52 19.24
CA VAL A 245 -12.74 -1.84 19.33
C VAL A 245 -12.91 -3.33 19.65
N THR A 246 -13.65 -3.60 20.73
CA THR A 246 -14.00 -4.97 21.13
C THR A 246 -15.45 -5.27 20.77
N LEU A 247 -15.66 -6.20 19.84
CA LEU A 247 -16.96 -6.77 19.53
C LEU A 247 -17.22 -7.96 20.44
N PHE A 248 -17.88 -7.71 21.58
CA PHE A 248 -18.38 -8.76 22.46
C PHE A 248 -19.40 -9.67 21.76
N PRO A 249 -19.67 -10.90 22.25
CA PRO A 249 -20.42 -11.91 21.50
C PRO A 249 -21.74 -11.47 20.88
N ARG A 250 -22.55 -10.70 21.62
CA ARG A 250 -23.81 -10.15 21.09
C ARG A 250 -23.59 -9.19 19.92
N ALA A 251 -22.58 -8.32 20.01
CA ALA A 251 -22.22 -7.39 18.95
C ALA A 251 -21.57 -8.13 17.77
N TYR A 252 -20.68 -9.08 18.04
CA TYR A 252 -20.03 -9.92 17.03
C TYR A 252 -21.07 -10.65 16.17
N ARG A 253 -22.07 -11.31 16.77
CA ARG A 253 -23.15 -12.00 16.03
C ARG A 253 -23.86 -11.10 15.03
N ARG A 254 -23.99 -9.81 15.32
CA ARG A 254 -24.69 -8.84 14.48
C ARG A 254 -23.80 -8.19 13.42
N PHE A 255 -22.56 -7.86 13.78
CA PHE A 255 -21.71 -7.01 12.95
C PHE A 255 -20.52 -7.75 12.31
N ALA A 256 -20.28 -9.02 12.64
CA ALA A 256 -19.17 -9.80 12.09
C ALA A 256 -19.06 -9.74 10.55
N PRO A 257 -20.15 -9.89 9.76
CA PRO A 257 -20.07 -9.83 8.31
C PRO A 257 -19.54 -8.49 7.77
N LEU A 258 -19.80 -7.39 8.48
CA LEU A 258 -19.35 -6.04 8.11
C LEU A 258 -17.87 -5.79 8.44
N THR A 259 -17.25 -6.67 9.22
CA THR A 259 -15.84 -6.56 9.63
C THR A 259 -14.93 -7.52 8.88
N LEU A 260 -15.43 -8.15 7.82
CA LEU A 260 -14.64 -8.96 6.91
C LEU A 260 -13.95 -8.00 5.94
N SER A 261 -12.77 -7.48 6.32
CA SER A 261 -11.85 -6.99 5.29
C SER A 261 -11.35 -8.20 4.51
N THR A 262 -11.36 -8.13 3.19
CA THR A 262 -10.73 -9.13 2.33
C THR A 262 -9.29 -9.35 2.80
N PRO A 263 -8.92 -10.58 3.23
CA PRO A 263 -7.59 -10.83 3.76
C PRO A 263 -6.61 -10.86 2.59
N GLN A 264 -5.74 -9.85 2.48
CA GLN A 264 -4.48 -10.05 1.78
C GLN A 264 -3.65 -10.99 2.66
N HIS A 265 -3.69 -12.28 2.32
CA HIS A 265 -2.63 -13.26 2.57
C HIS A 265 -2.01 -13.28 3.99
N ASN A 266 -2.78 -13.74 4.98
CA ASN A 266 -2.17 -14.50 6.08
C ASN A 266 -1.75 -15.88 5.51
N LYS A 267 -0.60 -15.94 4.83
CA LYS A 267 0.07 -17.23 4.60
C LYS A 267 0.51 -17.73 5.97
N GLY A 268 -0.25 -18.70 6.49
CA GLY A 268 0.19 -19.49 7.62
C GLY A 268 1.54 -20.12 7.28
N VAL A 269 2.58 -19.70 7.98
CA VAL A 269 3.79 -20.53 8.11
C VAL A 269 3.44 -21.60 9.12
N LYS A 270 3.00 -22.75 8.59
CA LYS A 270 3.18 -24.05 9.24
C LYS A 270 4.56 -24.56 8.84
N MET A 271 5.43 -24.75 9.81
CA MET A 271 6.46 -25.81 9.88
C MET A 271 6.57 -26.09 11.39
N GLY A 272 6.27 -27.27 11.96
CA GLY A 272 6.33 -28.63 11.43
C GLY A 272 7.59 -29.29 11.99
N GLY A 273 7.42 -30.24 12.92
CA GLY A 273 8.49 -31.05 13.52
C GLY A 273 8.60 -30.89 15.02
#